data_AF-A0A8T5ZRV7-F1
#
_entry.id   AF-A0A8T5ZRV7-F1
#
_cell.length_a   1.000
_cell.length_b   1.000
_cell.length_c   1.000
_cell.angle_alpha   90.00
_cell.angle_beta   90.00
_cell.angle_gamma   90.00
#
_symmetry.space_group_name_H-M   'P 1'
#
loop_
_entity.id
_entity.type
_entity.pdbx_description
1 polymer ?
#
loop_
_entity_poly.entity_id
_entity_poly.type
_entity_poly.pdbx_seq_one_letter_code
_entity_poly.pdbx_strand_id
1 'polypeptide(L)' 'MESTTVILENEARVVDIAVKGGKIAAIGQDLGDAKEVMDASGLVVSPGMVDAHTHISEPGRSHW' A
#
# COMPACT_ATOMS: atom_id res chain seq x y z
N MET A 1 -5.88 -18.62 -8.46
CA MET A 1 -5.89 -17.24 -7.95
C MET A 1 -4.80 -17.17 -6.93
N GLU A 2 -3.72 -16.47 -7.23
CA GLU A 2 -2.59 -16.37 -6.32
C GLU A 2 -2.91 -15.35 -5.23
N SER A 3 -2.73 -15.73 -3.98
CA SER A 3 -3.08 -14.92 -2.83
C SER A 3 -2.17 -13.70 -2.69
N THR A 4 -2.73 -12.49 -2.47
CA THR A 4 -1.95 -11.30 -2.11
C THR A 4 -1.46 -11.41 -0.67
N THR A 5 -0.19 -11.12 -0.39
CA THR A 5 0.32 -11.04 0.99
C THR A 5 0.43 -9.59 1.44
N VAL A 6 -0.26 -9.22 2.51
CA VAL A 6 -0.20 -7.89 3.13
C VAL A 6 0.68 -7.93 4.37
N ILE A 7 1.65 -7.01 4.45
CA ILE A 7 2.51 -6.82 5.61
C ILE A 7 1.84 -5.83 6.56
N LEU A 8 1.52 -6.31 7.76
CA LEU A 8 1.03 -5.51 8.89
C LEU A 8 2.16 -5.34 9.92
N GLU A 9 1.90 -4.57 10.97
CA GLU A 9 2.92 -4.21 11.97
C GLU A 9 3.70 -5.40 12.53
N ASN A 10 3.01 -6.50 12.84
CA ASN A 10 3.58 -7.65 13.53
C ASN A 10 3.36 -8.98 12.78
N GLU A 11 2.74 -8.95 11.60
CA GLU A 11 2.37 -10.15 10.86
C GLU A 11 2.29 -9.92 9.36
N ALA A 12 2.39 -11.01 8.59
CA ALA A 12 2.08 -11.04 7.16
C ALA A 12 0.87 -11.94 6.93
N ARG A 13 -0.14 -11.44 6.21
CA ARG A 13 -1.41 -12.15 6.03
C ARG A 13 -1.92 -12.08 4.61
N VAL A 14 -2.59 -13.15 4.19
CA VAL A 14 -3.36 -13.18 2.95
C VAL A 14 -4.73 -12.57 3.19
N VAL A 15 -4.91 -11.32 2.76
CA VAL A 15 -6.12 -10.52 2.96
C VAL A 15 -6.25 -9.42 1.89
N ASP A 16 -7.45 -8.89 1.76
CA ASP A 16 -7.77 -7.70 0.99
C ASP A 16 -7.70 -6.43 1.85
N ILE A 17 -7.47 -5.28 1.20
CA ILE A 17 -7.49 -3.96 1.83
C ILE A 17 -8.49 -3.07 1.10
N ALA A 18 -9.52 -2.61 1.82
CA ALA A 18 -10.45 -1.61 1.30
C ALA A 18 -9.96 -0.21 1.66
N VAL A 19 -9.98 0.71 0.69
CA VAL A 19 -9.57 2.11 0.87
C VAL A 19 -10.74 3.04 0.56
N LYS A 20 -10.99 4.02 1.43
CA LYS A 20 -12.01 5.06 1.23
C LYS A 20 -11.47 6.41 1.68
N GLY A 21 -11.55 7.41 0.79
CA GLY A 21 -11.09 8.77 1.11
C GLY A 21 -9.61 8.85 1.48
N GLY A 22 -8.76 8.05 0.82
CA GLY A 22 -7.31 8.02 1.07
C GLY A 22 -6.90 7.33 2.38
N LYS A 23 -7.81 6.61 3.04
CA LYS A 23 -7.53 5.86 4.28
C LYS A 23 -7.98 4.41 4.16
N ILE A 24 -7.33 3.52 4.91
CA ILE A 24 -7.78 2.14 5.07
C ILE A 24 -9.14 2.15 5.76
N ALA A 25 -10.15 1.58 5.11
CA ALA A 25 -11.51 1.48 5.60
C ALA A 25 -11.80 0.10 6.23
N ALA A 26 -11.19 -0.96 5.69
CA ALA A 26 -11.28 -2.31 6.21
C ALA A 26 -10.08 -3.17 5.77
N ILE A 27 -9.80 -4.22 6.54
CA ILE A 27 -8.83 -5.27 6.26
C ILE A 27 -9.53 -6.61 6.51
N GLY A 28 -9.55 -7.52 5.55
CA GLY A 28 -10.28 -8.77 5.68
C GLY A 28 -10.38 -9.52 4.36
N GLN A 29 -11.25 -10.53 4.30
CA GLN A 29 -11.57 -11.24 3.06
C GLN A 29 -12.94 -10.79 2.54
N ASP A 30 -13.13 -10.86 1.23
CA ASP A 30 -14.44 -10.67 0.59
C ASP A 30 -15.11 -9.34 0.99
N LEU A 31 -14.34 -8.24 0.93
CA LEU A 31 -14.76 -6.91 1.41
C LEU A 31 -15.86 -6.24 0.56
N GLY A 32 -16.42 -6.95 -0.42
CA GLY A 32 -17.48 -6.49 -1.31
C GLY A 32 -16.97 -5.67 -2.49
N ASP A 33 -17.90 -4.99 -3.17
CA ASP A 33 -17.61 -4.21 -4.36
C ASP A 33 -16.86 -2.91 -4.04
N ALA A 34 -15.92 -2.54 -4.92
CA ALA A 34 -15.22 -1.27 -4.89
C ALA A 34 -15.43 -0.52 -6.21
N LYS A 35 -15.31 0.81 -6.16
CA LYS A 35 -15.34 1.65 -7.37
C LYS A 35 -14.19 1.31 -8.33
N GLU A 36 -13.05 0.91 -7.76
CA GLU A 36 -11.84 0.50 -8.45
C GLU A 36 -11.22 -0.66 -7.68
N VAL A 37 -10.72 -1.66 -8.41
CA VAL A 37 -10.08 -2.85 -7.85
C VAL A 37 -8.70 -2.98 -8.49
N MET A 38 -7.67 -3.08 -7.64
CA MET A 38 -6.31 -3.39 -8.05
C MET A 38 -6.01 -4.84 -7.70
N ASP A 39 -5.75 -5.66 -8.71
CA ASP A 39 -5.34 -7.05 -8.50
C ASP A 39 -3.86 -7.11 -8.13
N ALA A 40 -3.57 -7.57 -6.91
CA ALA A 40 -2.22 -7.75 -6.39
C ALA A 40 -1.88 -9.23 -6.16
N SER A 41 -2.61 -10.15 -6.81
CA SER A 41 -2.36 -11.59 -6.75
C SER A 41 -0.90 -11.95 -7.00
N GLY A 42 -0.29 -12.72 -6.10
CA GLY A 42 1.13 -13.13 -6.19
C GLY A 42 2.13 -12.02 -5.84
N LEU A 43 1.66 -10.84 -5.42
CA LEU A 43 2.48 -9.72 -4.99
C LEU A 43 2.41 -9.52 -3.46
N VAL A 44 3.29 -8.65 -2.98
CA VAL A 44 3.31 -8.19 -1.59
C VAL A 44 2.84 -6.74 -1.53
N VAL A 45 1.89 -6.47 -0.64
CA VAL A 45 1.46 -5.12 -0.29
C VAL A 45 2.09 -4.77 1.05
N SER A 46 2.85 -3.69 1.09
CA SER A 46 3.48 -3.18 2.32
C SER A 46 3.03 -1.76 2.60
N PRO A 47 3.17 -1.27 3.85
CA PRO A 47 3.02 0.16 4.13
C PRO A 47 3.98 0.97 3.26
N GLY A 48 3.54 2.15 2.82
CA GLY A 48 4.42 3.09 2.15
C GLY A 48 5.61 3.43 3.06
N MET A 49 6.82 3.34 2.53
CA MET A 49 8.02 3.59 3.31
C MET A 49 8.15 5.08 3.66
N VAL A 50 8.65 5.38 4.85
CA VAL A 50 8.98 6.74 5.28
C VAL A 50 10.48 6.93 5.11
N ASP A 51 10.88 7.74 4.12
CA ASP A 51 12.26 8.16 3.97
C ASP A 51 12.53 9.41 4.83
N ALA A 52 13.30 9.22 5.90
CA ALA A 52 13.65 10.27 6.84
C ALA A 52 14.82 11.15 6.36
N HIS A 53 15.52 10.76 5.28
CA HIS A 53 16.73 11.44 4.86
C HIS A 53 16.86 11.46 3.34
N THR A 54 16.35 12.53 2.75
CA THR A 54 16.49 12.82 1.32
C THR A 54 17.01 14.24 1.10
N HIS A 55 17.77 14.42 0.01
CA HIS A 55 18.11 15.73 -0.52
C HIS A 55 17.26 16.01 -1.77
N ILE A 56 16.26 16.88 -1.66
CA ILE A 56 15.42 17.30 -2.79
C ILE A 56 16.16 18.33 -3.68
N SER A 57 17.14 19.05 -3.12
CA SER A 57 18.00 20.03 -3.81
C SER A 57 17.29 21.25 -4.43
N GLU A 58 15.98 21.40 -4.22
CA GLU A 58 15.22 22.57 -4.64
C GLU A 58 14.96 23.58 -3.51
N PRO A 59 14.95 24.90 -3.81
CA PRO A 59 15.42 25.53 -5.06
C PRO A 59 16.94 25.75 -5.08
N GLY A 60 17.49 26.07 -6.25
CA GLY A 60 18.88 26.56 -6.42
C GLY A 60 19.92 25.50 -6.77
N ARG A 61 19.70 24.24 -6.39
CA ARG A 61 20.51 23.09 -6.80
C ARG A 61 19.66 22.02 -7.49
N SER A 62 18.57 22.39 -8.15
CA SER A 62 17.70 21.46 -8.88
C SER A 62 18.38 20.66 -10.01
N HIS A 63 19.65 20.93 -10.32
CA HIS A 63 20.48 20.16 -11.26
C HIS A 63 21.40 19.13 -10.57
N TRP A 64 21.39 19.08 -9.25
CA TRP A 64 22.05 18.05 -8.46
C TRP A 64 21.26 16.74 -8.53
#